data_AF-C0KKT8-F1
#
_entry.id   AF-C0KKT8-F1
#
_cell.length_a   1.000
_cell.length_b   1.000
_cell.length_c   1.000
_cell.angle_alpha   90.00
_cell.angle_beta   90.00
_cell.angle_gamma   90.00
#
_symmetry.space_group_name_H-M   'P 1'
#
loop_
_entity.id
_entity.type
_entity.pdbx_description
1 polymer ?
#
loop_
_entity_poly.entity_id
_entity_poly.type
_entity_poly.pdbx_seq_one_letter_code
_entity_poly.pdbx_strand_id
1 'polypeptide(L)'
;EQDSMNDPVADEVRSLIDGHIVLTRRLAERGHYPAIDVLASLSRTMSNVATREHSRDATQLRRMMSAWQQVEMLIRLGEYQTG
;
A
#
# COMPACT_ATOMS: atom_id res chain seq x y z
N GLU A 1 -10.85 15.89 -1.68
CA GLU A 1 -11.32 15.02 -2.77
C GLU A 1 -11.01 13.59 -2.35
N GLN A 2 -11.80 13.03 -1.44
CA GLN A 2 -12.76 11.93 -1.69
C GLN A 2 -12.19 10.88 -2.65
N ASP A 3 -11.92 9.69 -2.11
CA ASP A 3 -11.28 8.52 -2.75
C ASP A 3 -11.25 8.55 -4.28
N SER A 4 -10.06 8.80 -4.84
CA SER A 4 -9.72 8.67 -6.26
C SER A 4 -9.83 7.23 -6.80
N MET A 5 -10.53 6.34 -6.08
CA MET A 5 -10.79 4.97 -6.48
C MET A 5 -11.98 4.86 -7.44
N ASN A 6 -12.77 5.93 -7.62
CA ASN A 6 -13.88 6.00 -8.57
C ASN A 6 -13.73 7.15 -9.59
N ASP A 7 -12.52 7.71 -9.73
CA ASP A 7 -12.26 8.69 -10.78
C ASP A 7 -11.93 7.95 -12.09
N PRO A 8 -12.81 8.00 -13.11
CA PRO A 8 -12.58 7.31 -14.38
C PRO A 8 -11.30 7.78 -15.09
N VAL A 9 -10.85 9.03 -14.83
CA VAL A 9 -9.58 9.54 -15.36
C VAL A 9 -8.40 8.84 -14.68
N ALA A 10 -8.46 8.65 -13.36
CA ALA A 10 -7.41 7.98 -12.61
C ALA A 10 -7.30 6.50 -12.99
N ASP A 11 -8.42 5.83 -13.23
CA ASP A 11 -8.44 4.43 -13.67
C ASP A 11 -7.86 4.25 -15.07
N GLU A 12 -8.20 5.14 -16.00
CA GLU A 12 -7.62 5.13 -17.35
C GLU A 12 -6.09 5.34 -17.29
N VAL A 13 -5.64 6.31 -16.49
CA VAL A 13 -4.20 6.57 -16.30
C VAL A 13 -3.50 5.34 -15.71
N ARG A 14 -4.07 4.67 -14.68
CA ARG A 14 -3.51 3.44 -14.09
C ARG A 14 -3.42 2.28 -15.09
N SER A 15 -4.29 2.25 -16.08
CA SER A 15 -4.28 1.24 -17.15
C SER A 15 -3.10 1.44 -18.10
N LEU A 16 -2.79 2.71 -18.43
CA LEU A 16 -1.80 3.11 -19.43
C LEU A 16 -0.35 3.13 -18.92
N ILE A 17 -0.14 3.23 -17.60
CA ILE A 17 1.20 3.37 -17.01
C ILE A 17 1.74 2.08 -16.40
N ASP A 18 3.07 2.00 -16.29
CA ASP A 18 3.80 0.85 -15.74
C ASP A 18 3.75 0.74 -14.21
N GLY A 19 2.97 1.58 -13.54
CA GLY A 19 2.85 1.60 -12.09
C GLY A 19 2.34 2.94 -11.57
N HIS A 20 1.91 2.96 -10.32
CA HIS A 20 1.42 4.16 -9.66
C HIS A 20 1.83 4.17 -8.19
N ILE A 21 2.04 5.38 -7.66
CA ILE A 21 2.32 5.61 -6.25
C ILE A 21 1.11 6.35 -5.67
N VAL A 22 0.44 5.71 -4.71
CA VAL A 22 -0.70 6.29 -4.02
C VAL A 22 -0.22 7.03 -2.78
N LEU A 23 -0.62 8.28 -2.65
CA LEU A 23 -0.41 9.07 -1.44
C LEU A 23 -1.71 9.11 -0.64
N THR A 24 -1.63 8.89 0.68
CA THR A 24 -2.82 8.91 1.54
C THR A 24 -2.77 10.01 2.58
N ARG A 25 -3.93 10.65 2.77
CA ARG A 25 -4.11 11.66 3.82
C ARG A 25 -3.91 11.08 5.21
N ARG A 26 -4.32 9.82 5.45
CA ARG A 26 -4.14 9.10 6.71
C ARG A 26 -2.68 9.06 7.18
N LEU A 27 -1.72 8.87 6.26
CA LEU A 27 -0.30 8.88 6.59
C LEU A 27 0.21 10.31 6.83
N ALA A 28 -0.19 11.25 5.98
CA ALA A 28 0.17 12.66 6.10
C ALA A 28 -0.29 13.27 7.45
N GLU A 29 -1.53 12.99 7.87
CA GLU A 29 -2.10 13.45 9.15
C GLU A 29 -1.37 12.88 10.37
N ARG A 30 -0.67 11.74 10.22
CA ARG A 30 0.18 11.16 11.27
C ARG A 30 1.62 11.70 11.22
N GLY A 31 1.90 12.69 10.36
CA GLY A 31 3.23 13.24 10.15
C GLY A 31 4.17 12.30 9.38
N HIS A 32 3.65 11.25 8.73
CA HIS A 32 4.46 10.30 7.98
C HIS A 32 4.67 10.77 6.55
N TYR A 33 5.91 11.13 6.22
CA TYR A 33 6.30 11.59 4.90
C TYR A 33 7.54 10.85 4.37
N PRO A 34 7.55 10.48 3.08
CA PRO A 34 6.47 10.64 2.10
C PRO A 34 5.25 9.75 2.41
N ALA A 35 4.04 10.29 2.22
CA ALA A 35 2.78 9.68 2.68
C ALA A 35 2.30 8.53 1.76
N ILE A 36 3.21 7.62 1.41
CA ILE A 36 3.00 6.57 0.41
C ILE A 36 2.24 5.40 1.03
N ASP A 37 1.09 5.06 0.43
CA ASP A 37 0.43 3.79 0.71
C ASP A 37 1.04 2.69 -0.15
N VAL A 38 1.91 1.90 0.49
CA VAL A 38 2.63 0.80 -0.17
C VAL A 38 1.69 -0.28 -0.68
N LEU A 39 0.56 -0.55 -0.01
CA LEU A 39 -0.36 -1.62 -0.39
C LEU A 39 -1.24 -1.21 -1.58
N ALA A 40 -1.62 0.07 -1.63
CA ALA A 40 -2.37 0.65 -2.74
C ALA A 40 -1.49 1.02 -3.95
N SER A 41 -0.18 1.15 -3.78
CA SER A 41 0.78 1.44 -4.87
C SER A 41 1.17 0.17 -5.64
N LEU A 42 1.64 0.32 -6.88
CA LEU A 42 2.11 -0.81 -7.71
C LEU A 42 3.24 -0.38 -8.66
N SER A 43 4.21 -1.27 -8.88
CA SER A 43 5.15 -1.19 -10.01
C SER A 43 5.08 -2.49 -10.81
N ARG A 44 4.75 -2.40 -12.10
CA ARG A 44 4.68 -3.55 -13.03
C ARG A 44 6.06 -3.97 -13.54
N THR A 45 7.04 -3.08 -13.47
CA THR A 45 8.42 -3.36 -13.90
C THR A 45 9.29 -3.95 -12.80
N MET A 46 8.82 -3.97 -11.55
CA MET A 46 9.58 -4.47 -10.39
C MET A 46 10.10 -5.89 -10.60
N SER A 47 9.29 -6.79 -11.17
CA SER A 47 9.69 -8.17 -11.46
C SER A 47 10.82 -8.29 -12.48
N ASN A 48 11.01 -7.26 -13.32
CA ASN A 48 12.00 -7.25 -14.40
C ASN A 48 13.33 -6.64 -13.93
N VAL A 49 13.31 -5.79 -12.90
CA VAL A 49 14.49 -5.05 -12.43
C VAL A 49 15.04 -5.56 -11.09
N ALA A 50 14.19 -6.17 -10.26
CA ALA A 50 14.58 -6.66 -8.95
C ALA A 50 15.07 -8.11 -9.02
N THR A 51 16.00 -8.47 -8.11
CA THR A 51 16.39 -9.86 -7.96
C THR A 51 15.23 -10.70 -7.39
N ARG A 52 15.29 -12.02 -7.58
CA ARG A 52 14.28 -12.94 -7.01
C ARG A 52 14.20 -12.85 -5.48
N GLU A 53 15.33 -12.70 -4.82
CA GLU A 53 15.41 -12.53 -3.37
C GLU A 53 14.72 -11.24 -2.92
N HIS A 54 15.07 -10.10 -3.54
CA HIS A 54 14.42 -8.82 -3.25
C HIS A 54 12.91 -8.90 -3.47
N SER A 55 12.45 -9.51 -4.57
CA SER A 55 11.02 -9.66 -4.87
C SER A 55 10.29 -10.51 -3.82
N ARG A 56 10.94 -11.56 -3.31
CA ARG A 56 10.40 -12.40 -2.22
C ARG A 56 10.27 -11.60 -0.94
N ASP A 57 11.30 -10.86 -0.56
CA ASP A 57 11.32 -10.10 0.69
C ASP A 57 10.31 -8.94 0.64
N ALA A 58 10.18 -8.27 -0.50
CA ALA A 58 9.13 -7.27 -0.73
C ALA A 58 7.71 -7.86 -0.62
N THR A 59 7.51 -9.08 -1.14
CA THR A 59 6.23 -9.80 -1.00
C THR A 59 5.93 -10.15 0.45
N GLN A 60 6.94 -10.60 1.20
CA GLN A 60 6.82 -10.89 2.63
C GLN A 60 6.48 -9.64 3.43
N LEU A 61 7.17 -8.52 3.18
CA LEU A 61 6.89 -7.25 3.83
C LEU A 61 5.44 -6.80 3.56
N ARG A 62 4.97 -6.87 2.30
CA ARG A 62 3.59 -6.53 1.96
C ARG A 62 2.57 -7.40 2.70
N ARG A 63 2.84 -8.71 2.86
CA ARG A 63 1.97 -9.60 3.65
C ARG A 63 1.90 -9.15 5.11
N MET A 64 3.03 -8.80 5.71
CA MET A 64 3.08 -8.31 7.09
C MET A 64 2.34 -6.96 7.24
N MET A 65 2.51 -6.04 6.29
CA MET A 65 1.80 -4.76 6.29
C MET A 65 0.28 -4.95 6.16
N SER A 66 -0.16 -5.89 5.32
CA SER A 66 -1.58 -6.21 5.15
C SER A 66 -2.16 -6.85 6.42
N ALA A 67 -1.45 -7.79 7.04
CA ALA A 67 -1.85 -8.38 8.31
C ALA A 67 -1.94 -7.32 9.42
N TRP A 68 -0.95 -6.43 9.50
CA TRP A 68 -0.98 -5.32 10.46
C TRP A 68 -2.19 -4.40 10.23
N GLN A 69 -2.54 -4.07 8.99
CA GLN A 69 -3.70 -3.21 8.69
C GLN A 69 -5.03 -3.85 9.10
N GLN A 70 -5.18 -5.17 8.92
CA GLN A 70 -6.36 -5.91 9.36
C GLN A 70 -6.52 -5.91 10.88
N VAL A 71 -5.40 -6.00 11.60
CA VAL A 71 -5.36 -6.11 13.05
C VAL A 71 -5.26 -4.73 13.73
N GLU A 72 -4.87 -3.67 13.01
CA GLU A 72 -4.75 -2.29 13.53
C GLU A 72 -6.05 -1.83 14.20
N MET A 73 -7.20 -2.20 13.65
CA MET A 73 -8.52 -1.90 14.25
C MET A 73 -8.75 -2.67 15.56
N LEU A 74 -8.42 -3.97 15.60
CA LEU A 74 -8.56 -4.82 16.77
C LEU A 74 -7.65 -4.37 17.92
N ILE A 75 -6.42 -3.98 17.60
CA ILE A 75 -5.46 -3.44 18.57
C ILE A 75 -5.96 -2.11 19.13
N ARG A 76 -6.50 -1.22 18.29
CA ARG A 76 -7.03 0.09 18.73
C ARG A 76 -8.23 -0.03 19.66
N LEU A 77 -9.05 -1.06 19.49
CA LEU A 77 -10.20 -1.35 20.35
C LEU A 77 -9.82 -2.10 21.64
N GLY A 78 -8.57 -2.52 21.78
CA GLY A 78 -8.09 -3.28 22.94
C GLY A 78 -8.52 -4.75 22.93
N GLU A 79 -9.09 -5.24 21.84
CA GLU A 79 -9.59 -6.62 21.70
C GLU A 79 -8.55 -7.56 21.08
N TYR A 80 -7.35 -7.08 20.79
CA TYR A 80 -6.28 -7.93 20.28
C TYR A 80 -5.64 -8.74 21.41
N GLN A 81 -5.93 -10.04 21.44
CA GLN A 81 -5.18 -10.99 22.25
C GLN A 81 -3.95 -11.45 21.48
N THR A 82 -2.78 -11.36 22.10
CA THR A 82 -1.53 -11.89 21.53
C THR A 82 -1.56 -13.41 21.68
N GLY A 83 -1.67 -14.14 20.56
CA GLY A 83 -1.71 -15.61 20.54
C GLY A 83 -2.41 -16.14 19.31
#